data_AF-A0A968F3G1-F1
#
_entry.id   AF-A0A968F3G1-F1
#
_cell.length_a   1.000
_cell.length_b   1.000
_cell.length_c   1.000
_cell.angle_alpha   90.00
_cell.angle_beta   90.00
_cell.angle_gamma   90.00
#
_symmetry.space_group_name_H-M   'P 1'
#
loop_
_entity.id
_entity.type
_entity.pdbx_description
1 polymer ?
#
loop_
_entity_poly.entity_id
_entity_poly.type
_entity_poly.pdbx_seq_one_letter_code
_entity_poly.pdbx_strand_id
1 'polypeptide(L)'
;MDTKKIAVATDDKETISKHLGRANYFAIYTITPDEIIDCIFIENEAARHKKHRSHEEHRKVHQKMIGQLSGCEVVLAAGMGDPIR
;
A
#
# COMPACT_ATOMS: atom_id res chain seq x y z
N MET A 1 -4.68 -12.62 21.74
CA MET A 1 -5.16 -13.18 20.46
C MET A 1 -4.12 -12.84 19.43
N ASP A 2 -3.76 -13.79 18.57
CA ASP A 2 -2.81 -13.54 17.48
C ASP A 2 -3.52 -12.71 16.40
N THR A 3 -2.97 -11.54 16.08
CA THR A 3 -3.57 -10.60 15.12
C THR A 3 -2.58 -10.30 14.02
N LYS A 4 -3.04 -10.20 12.78
CA LYS A 4 -2.22 -9.83 11.62
C LYS A 4 -2.75 -8.58 10.94
N LYS A 5 -1.86 -7.87 10.27
CA LYS A 5 -2.19 -6.71 9.44
C LYS A 5 -1.96 -7.02 7.96
N ILE A 6 -3.03 -6.85 7.18
CA ILE A 6 -3.01 -7.03 5.73
C ILE A 6 -3.25 -5.68 5.08
N ALA A 7 -2.30 -5.23 4.27
CA ALA A 7 -2.47 -4.06 3.43
C ALA A 7 -3.05 -4.44 2.06
N VAL A 8 -4.07 -3.73 1.61
CA VAL A 8 -4.68 -3.90 0.28
C VAL A 8 -4.57 -2.59 -0.48
N ALA A 9 -3.90 -2.62 -1.63
CA ALA A 9 -3.82 -1.48 -2.52
C ALA A 9 -5.18 -1.24 -3.18
N THR A 10 -5.72 -0.03 -3.10
CA THR A 10 -7.05 0.30 -3.66
C THR A 10 -7.11 1.73 -4.17
N ASP A 11 -7.91 1.96 -5.22
CA ASP A 11 -8.16 3.28 -5.78
C ASP A 11 -9.49 3.88 -5.34
N ASP A 12 -10.43 3.04 -4.90
CA ASP A 12 -11.84 3.34 -4.62
C ASP A 12 -12.30 2.84 -3.23
N LYS A 13 -11.43 2.17 -2.47
CA LYS A 13 -11.70 1.54 -1.16
C LYS A 13 -12.55 0.26 -1.21
N GLU A 14 -12.89 -0.21 -2.40
CA GLU A 14 -13.73 -1.40 -2.61
C GLU A 14 -13.00 -2.48 -3.41
N THR A 15 -12.22 -2.09 -4.42
CA THR A 15 -11.54 -2.98 -5.35
C THR A 15 -10.02 -2.95 -5.20
N ILE A 16 -9.36 -4.06 -5.54
CA ILE A 16 -7.89 -4.14 -5.53
C ILE A 16 -7.33 -3.38 -6.74
N SER A 17 -6.45 -2.42 -6.48
CA SER A 17 -5.79 -1.65 -7.53
C SER A 17 -4.83 -2.53 -8.35
N LYS A 18 -4.76 -2.23 -9.65
CA LYS A 18 -3.86 -2.88 -10.61
C LYS A 18 -2.38 -2.63 -10.33
N HIS A 19 -2.05 -1.56 -9.61
CA HIS A 19 -0.67 -1.11 -9.41
C HIS A 19 -0.43 -0.70 -7.97
N LEU A 20 0.41 -1.45 -7.26
CA LEU A 20 0.77 -1.16 -5.87
C LEU A 20 1.23 0.29 -5.67
N GLY A 21 2.25 0.74 -6.41
CA GLY A 21 2.86 2.06 -6.22
C GLY A 21 2.01 3.25 -6.69
N ARG A 22 0.92 3.00 -7.42
CA ARG A 22 0.04 4.05 -7.97
C ARG A 22 -1.34 4.09 -7.33
N ALA A 23 -1.67 3.10 -6.51
CA ALA A 23 -2.95 3.03 -5.81
C ALA A 23 -3.17 4.30 -4.99
N ASN A 24 -4.37 4.85 -4.97
CA ASN A 24 -4.67 6.07 -4.21
C ASN A 24 -4.62 5.85 -2.69
N TYR A 25 -4.93 4.63 -2.23
CA TYR A 25 -5.01 4.28 -0.82
C TYR A 25 -4.42 2.89 -0.54
N PHE A 26 -4.08 2.67 0.72
CA PHE A 26 -3.92 1.35 1.31
C PHE A 26 -5.00 1.14 2.38
N ALA A 27 -5.84 0.12 2.18
CA ALA A 27 -6.73 -0.37 3.22
C ALA A 27 -5.94 -1.34 4.11
N ILE A 28 -5.77 -1.00 5.39
CA ILE A 28 -5.06 -1.84 6.35
C ILE A 28 -6.11 -2.54 7.21
N TYR A 29 -6.25 -3.83 7.00
CA TYR A 29 -7.12 -4.69 7.79
C TYR A 29 -6.34 -5.31 8.93
N THR A 30 -6.85 -5.14 10.15
CA THR A 30 -6.40 -5.96 11.29
C THR A 30 -7.33 -7.16 11.39
N ILE A 31 -6.77 -8.36 11.38
CA ILE A 31 -7.53 -9.61 11.36
C ILE A 31 -7.10 -10.55 12.48
N THR A 32 -8.03 -11.40 12.90
CA THR A 32 -7.79 -12.65 13.63
C THR A 32 -7.99 -13.82 12.66
N PRO A 33 -7.79 -15.09 13.08
CA PRO A 33 -8.14 -16.23 12.23
C PRO A 33 -9.61 -16.28 11.81
N ASP A 34 -10.51 -15.70 12.60
CA ASP A 34 -11.96 -15.87 12.44
C ASP A 34 -12.64 -14.64 11.84
N GLU A 35 -12.07 -13.44 12.01
CA GLU A 35 -12.74 -12.19 11.64
C GLU A 35 -11.80 -11.03 11.33
N ILE A 36 -12.36 -10.01 10.67
CA ILE A 36 -11.75 -8.69 10.52
C ILE A 36 -12.18 -7.84 11.71
N ILE A 37 -11.21 -7.36 12.50
CA ILE A 37 -11.48 -6.61 13.72
C ILE A 37 -11.30 -5.09 13.57
N ASP A 38 -10.57 -4.64 12.54
CA ASP A 38 -10.42 -3.21 12.23
C ASP A 38 -10.07 -2.99 10.75
N CYS A 39 -10.39 -1.80 10.24
CA CYS A 39 -10.02 -1.36 8.90
C CYS A 39 -9.75 0.15 8.89
N ILE A 40 -8.53 0.53 8.52
CA ILE A 40 -8.16 1.93 8.30
C ILE A 40 -7.74 2.17 6.86
N PHE A 41 -7.98 3.37 6.35
CA PHE A 41 -7.54 3.78 5.01
C PHE A 41 -6.45 4.83 5.13
N ILE A 42 -5.30 4.55 4.53
CA ILE A 42 -4.16 5.46 4.47
C ILE A 42 -4.05 5.97 3.03
N GLU A 43 -4.00 7.30 2.84
CA GLU A 43 -3.70 7.86 1.53
C GLU A 43 -2.28 7.50 1.11
N ASN A 44 -2.13 6.96 -0.10
CA ASN A 44 -0.81 6.73 -0.67
C ASN A 44 -0.25 8.07 -1.17
N GLU A 45 0.64 8.65 -0.38
CA GLU A 45 1.26 9.92 -0.74
C GLU A 45 2.10 9.81 -2.03
N ALA A 46 2.59 8.62 -2.38
CA ALA A 46 3.29 8.39 -3.64
C ALA A 46 2.41 8.66 -4.87
N ALA A 47 1.11 8.36 -4.78
CA ALA A 47 0.17 8.49 -5.89
C ALA A 47 -0.10 9.95 -6.29
N ARG A 48 0.13 10.91 -5.39
CA ARG A 48 -0.09 12.35 -5.65
C ARG A 48 1.04 13.02 -6.45
N HIS A 49 2.24 12.45 -6.48
CA HIS A 49 3.42 13.09 -7.09
C HIS A 49 3.70 12.60 -8.52
N LYS A 50 2.69 12.70 -9.41
CA LYS A 50 2.74 12.18 -10.80
C LYS A 50 3.53 13.04 -11.81
N LYS A 51 4.04 14.22 -11.44
CA LYS A 51 4.68 15.15 -12.38
C LYS A 51 6.13 15.44 -11.99
N HIS A 52 7.06 15.05 -12.87
CA HIS A 52 8.49 15.38 -12.88
C HIS A 52 9.25 15.12 -11.57
N ARG A 53 9.80 13.91 -11.44
CA ARG A 53 10.74 13.56 -10.36
C ARG A 53 12.05 13.08 -10.98
N SER A 54 13.18 13.49 -10.42
CA SER A 54 14.47 12.86 -10.73
C SER A 54 14.48 11.42 -10.21
N HIS A 55 15.40 10.57 -10.70
CA HIS A 55 15.54 9.18 -10.24
C HIS A 55 15.67 9.07 -8.70
N GLU A 56 16.32 10.04 -8.06
CA GLU A 56 16.53 10.04 -6.61
C GLU A 56 15.22 10.29 -5.83
N GLU A 57 14.37 11.18 -6.32
CA GLU A 57 13.11 11.47 -5.66
C GLU A 57 12.11 10.33 -5.79
N HIS A 58 12.16 9.58 -6.90
CA HIS A 58 11.35 8.38 -7.09
C HIS A 58 11.66 7.34 -6.00
N ARG A 59 12.95 7.14 -5.66
CA ARG A 59 13.35 6.22 -4.58
C ARG A 59 12.82 6.65 -3.22
N LYS A 60 12.87 7.96 -2.90
CA LYS A 60 12.33 8.51 -1.63
C LYS A 60 10.82 8.28 -1.51
N VAL A 61 10.10 8.39 -2.63
CA VAL A 61 8.66 8.13 -2.69
C VAL A 61 8.35 6.65 -2.39
N HIS A 62 9.09 5.70 -2.97
CA HIS A 62 8.94 4.28 -2.66
C HIS A 62 9.26 3.95 -1.20
N GLN A 63 10.29 4.55 -0.63
CA GLN A 63 10.63 4.38 0.79
C GLN A 63 9.50 4.88 1.70
N LYS A 64 8.87 6.02 1.37
CA LYS A 64 7.75 6.54 2.14
C LYS A 64 6.55 5.60 2.07
N MET A 65 6.22 5.10 0.88
CA MET A 65 5.16 4.10 0.68
C MET A 65 5.42 2.84 1.52
N ILE A 66 6.63 2.28 1.46
CA ILE A 66 7.03 1.12 2.28
C ILE A 66 6.88 1.42 3.78
N GLY A 67 7.22 2.63 4.21
CA GLY A 67 7.02 3.08 5.57
C GLY A 67 5.55 3.07 6.01
N GLN A 68 4.62 3.42 5.12
CA GLN A 68 3.17 3.35 5.40
C GLN A 68 2.66 1.91 5.57
N LEU A 69 3.36 0.94 4.97
CA LEU A 69 3.05 -0.48 5.06
C LEU A 69 3.83 -1.19 6.19
N SER A 70 4.66 -0.45 6.93
CA SER A 70 5.46 -1.00 8.02
C SER A 70 4.57 -1.64 9.08
N GLY A 71 4.90 -2.87 9.46
CA GLY A 71 4.11 -3.66 10.41
C GLY A 71 2.91 -4.39 9.79
N CYS A 72 2.73 -4.33 8.47
CA CYS A 72 1.86 -5.27 7.75
C CYS A 72 2.65 -6.51 7.35
N GLU A 73 2.08 -7.69 7.59
CA GLU A 73 2.69 -8.98 7.24
C GLU A 73 2.40 -9.39 5.81
N VAL A 74 1.31 -8.88 5.23
CA VAL A 74 0.87 -9.21 3.87
C VAL A 74 0.48 -7.94 3.13
N VAL A 75 0.82 -7.88 1.84
CA VAL A 75 0.40 -6.83 0.91
C VAL A 75 -0.32 -7.48 -0.27
N LEU A 76 -1.53 -7.03 -0.57
CA LEU A 76 -2.33 -7.47 -1.71
C LEU A 76 -2.41 -6.35 -2.76
N ALA A 77 -2.02 -6.68 -3.99
CA ALA A 77 -2.15 -5.83 -5.17
C ALA A 77 -2.26 -6.71 -6.41
N ALA A 78 -2.93 -6.23 -7.46
CA ALA A 78 -3.01 -6.99 -8.71
C ALA A 78 -1.69 -6.97 -9.51
N GLY A 79 -0.81 -6.00 -9.23
CA GLY A 79 0.49 -5.90 -9.88
C GLY A 79 1.46 -5.02 -9.09
N MET A 80 2.71 -5.44 -9.04
CA MET A 80 3.82 -4.70 -8.46
C MET A 80 4.92 -4.56 -9.52
N GLY A 81 5.34 -3.33 -9.78
CA GLY A 81 6.47 -3.09 -10.67
C GLY A 81 7.78 -3.50 -9.98
N ASP A 82 8.64 -4.21 -10.70
CA ASP A 82 10.00 -4.48 -10.23
C ASP A 82 10.82 -3.18 -10.41
N PRO A 83 11.41 -2.60 -9.35
CA PRO A 83 12.34 -1.50 -9.54
C PRO A 83 13.52 -2.03 -10.34
N ILE A 84 13.58 -1.66 -11.63
CA ILE A 84 14.66 -2.02 -12.56
C ILE A 84 16.00 -1.76 -11.86
N ARG A 85 16.75 -2.85 -11.65
CA ARG A 85 18.08 -2.88 -11.03
C ARG A 85 19.13 -2.26 -11.94
#